data_AF-A0A0D6LPI5-F1
#
_entry.id   AF-A0A0D6LPI5-F1
#
_cell.length_a   1.000
_cell.length_b   1.000
_cell.length_c   1.000
_cell.angle_alpha   90.00
_cell.angle_beta   90.00
_cell.angle_gamma   90.00
#
_symmetry.space_group_name_H-M   'P 1'
#
loop_
_entity.id
_entity.type
_entity.pdbx_description
1 polymer ?
#
loop_
_entity_poly.entity_id
_entity_poly.type
_entity_poly.pdbx_seq_one_letter_code
_entity_poly.pdbx_strand_id
1 'polypeptide(L)'
;MYLKCGGQQWAEAVDLDLAMAVVKYCMDSRVDGAILVFLPGFDDIVQMRDKINNETWPLRRPVIFTLHSQMNSFDQQKVFDAVGQNERKVILSTNIAEASLTIDDVVFVVDCGKVKEKTYDHTSRISQLKDVCLHAKMFAPENMTVKQFLQMAPEPPVADAVDKSMDFLE
;
A
#
# COMPACT_ATOMS: atom_id res chain seq x y z
N MET A 1 -9.48 -4.56 -2.15
CA MET A 1 -9.47 -5.42 -3.35
C MET A 1 -8.02 -5.77 -3.63
N TYR A 2 -7.71 -7.06 -3.77
CA TYR A 2 -6.34 -7.55 -3.92
C TYR A 2 -5.97 -7.58 -5.40
N LEU A 3 -4.91 -6.87 -5.81
CA LEU A 3 -4.29 -7.09 -7.11
C LEU A 3 -3.40 -8.33 -7.00
N LYS A 4 -3.77 -9.42 -7.68
CA LYS A 4 -2.92 -10.61 -7.82
C LYS A 4 -2.36 -10.68 -9.24
N CYS A 5 -1.04 -10.70 -9.37
CA CYS A 5 -0.38 -11.08 -10.62
C CYS A 5 -0.13 -12.60 -10.62
N GLY A 6 -0.56 -13.28 -11.68
CA GLY A 6 -0.42 -14.72 -11.82
C GLY A 6 0.94 -15.13 -12.38
N GLY A 7 1.52 -16.18 -11.78
CA GLY A 7 2.50 -17.06 -12.45
C GLY A 7 3.97 -16.85 -12.07
N GLN A 8 4.65 -17.98 -11.85
CA GLN A 8 6.09 -18.22 -11.71
C GLN A 8 6.83 -17.72 -10.46
N GLN A 9 6.95 -18.61 -9.46
CA GLN A 9 8.10 -18.78 -8.55
C GLN A 9 9.08 -17.58 -8.47
N TRP A 10 8.83 -16.65 -7.54
CA TRP A 10 9.55 -15.38 -7.43
C TRP A 10 10.68 -15.43 -6.38
N ALA A 11 11.75 -14.68 -6.66
CA ALA A 11 12.95 -14.51 -5.85
C ALA A 11 12.66 -13.93 -4.46
N GLU A 12 13.64 -14.01 -3.53
CA GLU A 12 13.52 -13.53 -2.15
C GLU A 12 13.20 -12.03 -1.97
N ALA A 13 13.19 -11.25 -3.07
CA ALA A 13 13.09 -9.80 -3.12
C ALA A 13 11.66 -9.28 -3.39
N VAL A 14 11.37 -8.05 -2.97
CA VAL A 14 10.09 -7.37 -3.25
C VAL A 14 10.01 -6.89 -4.69
N ASP A 15 8.81 -7.02 -5.29
CA ASP A 15 8.49 -6.43 -6.59
C ASP A 15 8.22 -4.92 -6.43
N LEU A 16 9.28 -4.13 -6.55
CA LEU A 16 9.21 -2.66 -6.47
C LEU A 16 8.46 -2.02 -7.64
N ASP A 17 8.36 -2.71 -8.79
CA ASP A 17 7.65 -2.18 -9.95
C ASP A 17 6.13 -2.27 -9.72
N LEU A 18 5.66 -3.38 -9.15
CA LEU A 18 4.27 -3.51 -8.72
C LEU A 18 3.93 -2.56 -7.57
N ALA A 19 4.82 -2.41 -6.57
CA ALA A 19 4.65 -1.41 -5.51
C ALA A 19 4.52 0.02 -6.08
N MET A 20 5.37 0.38 -7.04
CA MET A 20 5.33 1.67 -7.73
C MET A 20 4.02 1.87 -8.51
N ALA A 21 3.52 0.85 -9.19
CA ALA A 21 2.23 0.92 -9.88
C ALA A 21 1.07 1.21 -8.90
N VAL A 22 1.08 0.58 -7.72
CA VAL A 22 0.07 0.85 -6.67
C VAL A 22 0.23 2.26 -6.11
N VAL A 23 1.46 2.73 -5.86
CA VAL A 23 1.71 4.11 -5.41
C VAL A 23 1.19 5.12 -6.44
N LYS A 24 1.41 4.90 -7.74
CA LYS A 24 0.86 5.75 -8.81
C LYS A 24 -0.67 5.79 -8.76
N TYR A 25 -1.30 4.64 -8.63
CA TYR A 25 -2.76 4.57 -8.47
C TYR A 25 -3.25 5.39 -7.26
N CYS A 26 -2.58 5.25 -6.10
CA CYS A 26 -2.89 6.04 -4.92
C CYS A 26 -2.63 7.53 -5.12
N MET A 27 -1.60 7.92 -5.87
CA MET A 27 -1.28 9.32 -6.19
C MET A 27 -2.33 9.98 -7.10
N ASP A 28 -2.95 9.23 -8.01
CA ASP A 28 -4.00 9.73 -8.90
C ASP A 28 -5.40 9.68 -8.28
N SER A 29 -5.55 9.01 -7.13
CA SER A 29 -6.83 8.92 -6.42
C SER A 29 -7.34 10.30 -5.99
N ARG A 30 -8.64 10.52 -6.20
CA ARG A 30 -9.37 11.73 -5.76
C ARG A 30 -9.56 11.79 -4.24
N VAL A 31 -9.38 10.68 -3.54
CA VAL A 31 -9.48 10.64 -2.07
C VAL A 31 -8.19 11.18 -1.46
N ASP A 32 -8.29 12.28 -0.75
CA ASP A 32 -7.15 12.92 -0.07
C ASP A 32 -6.64 12.08 1.10
N GLY A 33 -5.38 12.31 1.47
CA GLY A 33 -4.67 11.56 2.50
C GLY A 33 -3.28 11.11 2.07
N ALA A 34 -2.47 10.77 3.07
CA ALA A 34 -1.11 10.26 2.92
C ALA A 34 -1.10 8.78 2.50
N ILE A 35 -0.01 8.40 1.83
CA ILE A 35 0.27 7.03 1.42
C ILE A 35 1.39 6.50 2.30
N LEU A 36 1.14 5.43 3.06
CA LEU A 36 2.14 4.69 3.81
C LEU A 36 2.51 3.42 3.05
N VAL A 37 3.79 3.23 2.75
CA VAL A 37 4.32 2.08 2.03
C VAL A 37 5.25 1.30 2.96
N PHE A 38 4.88 0.06 3.29
CA PHE A 38 5.74 -0.85 4.03
C PHE A 38 6.66 -1.60 3.09
N LEU A 39 7.97 -1.49 3.33
CA LEU A 39 9.04 -2.12 2.57
C LEU A 39 9.88 -3.02 3.50
N PRO A 40 10.51 -4.10 2.98
CA PRO A 40 11.23 -5.07 3.82
C PRO A 40 12.44 -4.48 4.54
N GLY A 41 13.17 -3.57 3.88
CA GLY A 41 14.39 -3.00 4.43
C GLY A 41 14.73 -1.62 3.90
N PHE A 42 15.84 -1.08 4.40
CA PHE A 42 16.33 0.25 4.04
C PHE A 42 16.72 0.36 2.56
N ASP A 43 17.34 -0.66 1.99
CA ASP A 43 17.73 -0.67 0.57
C ASP A 43 16.51 -0.60 -0.34
N ASP A 44 15.39 -1.23 0.04
CA ASP A 44 14.12 -1.14 -0.69
C ASP A 44 13.52 0.26 -0.57
N ILE A 45 13.60 0.89 0.62
CA ILE A 45 13.20 2.30 0.83
C ILE A 45 13.96 3.23 -0.11
N VAL A 46 15.29 3.07 -0.19
CA VAL A 46 16.14 3.89 -1.06
C VAL A 46 15.77 3.71 -2.52
N GLN A 47 15.65 2.46 -2.99
CA GLN A 47 15.30 2.17 -4.38
C GLN A 47 13.89 2.69 -4.75
N MET A 48 12.91 2.53 -3.86
CA MET A 48 11.55 3.02 -4.08
C MET A 48 11.51 4.55 -4.10
N ARG A 49 12.22 5.21 -3.18
CA ARG A 49 12.36 6.68 -3.18
C ARG A 49 12.92 7.19 -4.50
N ASP A 50 14.00 6.57 -4.97
CA ASP A 50 14.67 6.98 -6.19
C ASP A 50 13.77 6.74 -7.42
N LYS A 51 13.01 5.63 -7.45
CA LYS A 51 11.96 5.38 -8.45
C LYS A 51 10.88 6.47 -8.45
N ILE A 52 10.38 6.86 -7.28
CA ILE A 52 9.37 7.93 -7.16
C ILE A 52 9.91 9.28 -7.63
N ASN A 53 11.16 9.61 -7.27
CA ASN A 53 11.79 10.87 -7.66
C ASN A 53 12.10 10.96 -9.16
N ASN A 54 12.36 9.83 -9.81
CA ASN A 54 12.65 9.76 -11.25
C ASN A 54 11.38 9.72 -12.12
N GLU A 55 10.20 9.66 -11.49
CA GLU A 55 8.91 9.60 -12.18
C GLU A 55 8.33 10.99 -12.44
N THR A 56 7.51 11.12 -13.48
CA THR A 56 6.73 12.34 -13.75
C THR A 56 5.36 12.28 -13.08
N TRP A 57 5.02 13.33 -12.33
CA TRP A 57 3.79 13.42 -11.57
C TRP A 57 2.90 14.56 -12.07
N PRO A 58 2.00 14.32 -13.04
CA PRO A 58 1.27 15.38 -13.72
C PRO A 58 0.15 16.01 -12.88
N LEU A 59 -0.42 15.27 -11.92
CA LEU A 59 -1.57 15.73 -11.12
C LEU A 59 -1.14 16.32 -9.77
N ARG A 60 -0.32 15.60 -9.01
CA ARG A 60 0.11 15.97 -7.65
C ARG A 60 1.55 15.54 -7.43
N ARG A 61 2.36 16.40 -6.81
CA ARG A 61 3.76 16.05 -6.51
C ARG A 61 3.85 15.20 -5.24
N PRO A 62 4.59 14.08 -5.23
CA PRO A 62 4.85 13.35 -4.00
C PRO A 62 5.85 14.12 -3.13
N VAL A 63 5.59 14.19 -1.83
CA VAL A 63 6.57 14.62 -0.82
C VAL A 63 6.93 13.39 0.00
N ILE A 64 8.17 12.93 -0.17
CA ILE A 64 8.62 11.64 0.36
C ILE A 64 9.21 11.81 1.75
N PHE A 65 8.70 11.03 2.70
CA PHE A 65 9.29 10.84 4.02
C PHE A 65 9.75 9.39 4.16
N THR A 66 10.87 9.19 4.83
CA THR A 66 11.40 7.86 5.12
C THR A 66 11.31 7.60 6.62
N LEU A 67 10.89 6.41 7.02
CA LEU A 67 10.90 5.95 8.41
C LEU A 67 11.67 4.65 8.52
N HIS A 68 12.77 4.69 9.25
CA HIS A 68 13.61 3.54 9.52
C HIS A 68 14.16 3.60 10.95
N SER A 69 14.42 2.42 11.55
CA SER A 69 14.87 2.29 12.94
C SER A 69 16.22 2.95 13.24
N GLN A 70 17.05 3.12 12.21
CA GLN A 70 18.37 3.75 12.34
C GLN A 70 18.33 5.29 12.19
N MET A 71 17.17 5.88 11.88
CA MET A 71 17.03 7.33 11.80
C MET A 71 16.98 7.94 13.20
N ASN A 72 17.55 9.14 13.35
CA ASN A 72 17.40 9.89 14.59
C ASN A 72 15.94 10.36 14.76
N SER A 73 15.54 10.62 16.00
CA SER A 73 14.16 11.00 16.33
C SER A 73 13.71 12.31 15.68
N PHE A 74 14.63 13.25 15.47
CA PHE A 74 14.32 14.52 14.80
C PHE A 74 13.89 14.30 13.34
N ASP A 75 14.60 13.45 12.60
CA ASP A 75 14.25 13.11 11.22
C ASP A 75 13.00 12.25 11.12
N GLN A 76 12.73 11.38 12.10
CA GLN A 76 11.48 10.63 12.16
C GLN A 76 10.26 11.54 12.38
N GLN A 77 10.41 12.61 13.16
CA GLN A 77 9.31 13.55 13.44
C GLN A 77 8.86 14.35 12.22
N LYS A 78 9.71 14.50 11.18
CA LYS A 78 9.33 15.19 9.94
C LYS A 78 8.11 14.57 9.26
N VAL A 79 7.82 13.29 9.51
CA VAL A 79 6.64 12.62 8.94
C VAL A 79 5.32 13.25 9.37
N PHE A 80 5.31 13.96 10.51
CA PHE A 80 4.16 14.69 11.02
C PHE A 80 3.97 16.06 10.37
N ASP A 81 4.94 16.54 9.60
CA ASP A 81 4.83 17.81 8.90
C ASP A 81 3.71 17.74 7.84
N ALA A 82 2.96 18.83 7.72
CA ALA A 82 1.97 18.98 6.66
C ALA A 82 2.67 19.23 5.31
N VAL A 83 2.05 18.76 4.22
CA VAL A 83 2.52 19.01 2.85
C VAL A 83 1.70 20.12 2.19
N GLY A 84 2.24 20.74 1.14
CA GLY A 84 1.62 21.87 0.46
C GLY A 84 0.39 21.52 -0.39
N GLN A 85 -0.24 22.54 -0.97
CA GLN A 85 -1.31 22.33 -1.95
C GLN A 85 -0.76 21.69 -3.23
N ASN A 86 -1.54 20.77 -3.83
CA ASN A 86 -1.13 19.94 -4.97
C ASN A 86 0.05 18.99 -4.68
N GLU A 87 0.36 18.77 -3.41
CA GLU A 87 1.30 17.77 -2.95
C GLU A 87 0.57 16.63 -2.24
N ARG A 88 1.16 15.43 -2.24
CA ARG A 88 0.67 14.30 -1.46
C ARG A 88 1.83 13.66 -0.70
N LYS A 89 1.62 13.46 0.59
CA LYS A 89 2.58 12.83 1.49
C LYS A 89 2.73 11.34 1.14
N VAL A 90 3.97 10.89 0.92
CA VAL A 90 4.31 9.48 0.71
C VAL A 90 5.34 9.06 1.75
N ILE A 91 5.01 8.10 2.59
CA ILE A 91 5.81 7.64 3.71
C ILE A 91 6.33 6.25 3.37
N LEU A 92 7.65 6.11 3.23
CA LEU A 92 8.30 4.83 2.99
C LEU A 92 8.86 4.31 4.30
N SER A 93 8.36 3.18 4.78
CA SER A 93 8.67 2.68 6.12
C SER A 93 8.98 1.19 6.13
N THR A 94 9.80 0.74 7.07
CA THR A 94 9.75 -0.67 7.52
C THR A 94 8.65 -0.84 8.57
N ASN A 95 8.55 -2.01 9.20
CA ASN A 95 7.61 -2.30 10.28
C ASN A 95 7.71 -1.39 11.53
N ILE A 96 8.63 -0.42 11.56
CA ILE A 96 8.71 0.57 12.66
C ILE A 96 7.45 1.43 12.78
N ALA A 97 6.75 1.71 11.68
CA ALA A 97 5.49 2.46 11.71
C ALA A 97 4.32 1.62 12.27
N GLU A 98 4.42 0.28 12.28
CA GLU A 98 3.36 -0.62 12.76
C GLU A 98 3.19 -0.57 14.29
N ALA A 99 4.27 -0.29 15.04
CA ALA A 99 4.28 -0.42 16.49
C ALA A 99 4.33 0.92 17.28
N SER A 100 4.70 2.04 16.65
CA SER A 100 5.12 3.23 17.43
C SER A 100 4.70 4.60 16.90
N LEU A 101 4.08 4.72 15.71
CA LEU A 101 3.75 6.02 15.13
C LEU A 101 2.32 6.03 14.58
N THR A 102 1.43 6.77 15.24
CA THR A 102 0.07 7.06 14.74
C THR A 102 0.16 8.29 13.85
N ILE A 103 0.08 8.10 12.54
CA ILE A 103 0.11 9.19 11.55
C ILE A 103 -1.32 9.38 11.06
N ASP A 104 -2.00 10.39 11.61
CA ASP A 104 -3.45 10.55 11.52
C ASP A 104 -3.97 10.81 10.10
N ASP A 105 -3.12 11.34 9.21
CA ASP A 105 -3.50 11.67 7.83
C ASP A 105 -3.31 10.52 6.83
N VAL A 106 -2.92 9.31 7.28
CA VAL A 106 -2.75 8.14 6.41
C VAL A 106 -4.10 7.54 5.99
N VAL A 107 -4.33 7.47 4.67
CA VAL A 107 -5.55 6.91 4.06
C VAL A 107 -5.25 5.71 3.17
N PHE A 108 -4.04 5.64 2.61
CA PHE A 108 -3.59 4.51 1.79
C PHE A 108 -2.46 3.79 2.49
N VAL A 109 -2.56 2.46 2.61
CA VAL A 109 -1.49 1.60 3.12
C VAL A 109 -1.15 0.56 2.05
N VAL A 110 0.10 0.60 1.58
CA VAL A 110 0.67 -0.34 0.62
C VAL A 110 1.65 -1.22 1.37
N ASP A 111 1.26 -2.45 1.68
CA ASP A 111 2.11 -3.41 2.38
C ASP A 111 2.82 -4.32 1.37
N CYS A 112 4.13 -4.13 1.18
CA CYS A 112 4.93 -4.96 0.28
C CYS A 112 5.43 -6.26 0.95
N GLY A 113 4.96 -6.57 2.16
CA GLY A 113 5.34 -7.76 2.91
C GLY A 113 4.97 -9.09 2.23
N LYS A 114 5.60 -10.16 2.70
CA LYS A 114 5.34 -11.54 2.26
C LYS A 114 4.13 -12.10 3.01
N VAL A 115 3.02 -12.34 2.32
CA VAL A 115 1.86 -13.06 2.87
C VAL A 115 1.95 -14.52 2.45
N LYS A 116 1.99 -15.42 3.44
CA LYS A 116 1.83 -16.86 3.20
C LYS A 116 0.36 -17.17 2.91
N GLU A 117 -0.04 -17.19 1.65
CA GLU A 117 -1.39 -17.54 1.24
C GLU A 117 -1.55 -19.05 1.10
N LYS A 118 -2.45 -19.67 1.87
CA LYS A 118 -2.80 -21.09 1.68
C LYS A 118 -3.71 -21.22 0.45
N THR A 119 -3.17 -21.75 -0.64
CA THR A 119 -3.97 -22.19 -1.78
C THR A 119 -4.30 -23.67 -1.63
N TYR A 120 -5.59 -24.00 -1.73
CA TYR A 120 -6.07 -25.38 -1.73
C TYR A 120 -6.34 -25.81 -3.17
N ASP A 121 -5.59 -26.80 -3.65
CA ASP A 121 -5.86 -27.41 -4.96
C ASP A 121 -6.86 -28.55 -4.77
N HIS A 122 -8.09 -28.33 -5.23
CA HIS A 122 -9.20 -29.29 -5.13
C HIS A 122 -8.92 -30.60 -5.89
N THR A 123 -8.01 -30.58 -6.86
CA THR A 123 -7.66 -31.74 -7.71
C THR A 123 -6.67 -32.66 -7.00
N SER A 124 -5.69 -32.09 -6.29
CA SER A 124 -4.66 -32.85 -5.57
C SER A 124 -4.96 -33.04 -4.08
N ARG A 125 -5.96 -32.34 -3.52
CA ARG A 125 -6.26 -32.24 -2.07
C ARG A 125 -5.07 -31.75 -1.24
N ILE A 126 -4.10 -31.09 -1.86
CA ILE A 126 -2.91 -30.56 -1.19
C ILE A 126 -3.16 -29.09 -0.87
N SER A 127 -2.93 -28.74 0.39
CA SER A 127 -2.81 -27.35 0.81
C SER A 127 -1.39 -26.88 0.52
N GLN A 128 -1.21 -25.91 -0.38
CA GLN A 128 0.08 -25.29 -0.67
C GLN A 128 0.13 -23.89 -0.06
N LEU A 129 1.23 -23.57 0.62
CA LEU A 129 1.53 -22.20 1.03
C LEU A 129 2.21 -21.52 -0.15
N LYS A 130 1.56 -20.52 -0.74
CA LYS A 130 2.14 -19.63 -1.74
C LYS A 130 2.46 -18.32 -1.07
N ASP A 131 3.70 -17.87 -1.17
CA ASP A 131 4.05 -16.52 -0.79
C ASP A 131 3.46 -15.57 -1.85
N VAL A 132 2.50 -14.74 -1.44
CA VAL A 132 1.94 -13.64 -2.23
C VAL A 132 2.47 -12.35 -1.62
N CYS A 133 3.17 -11.58 -2.43
CA CYS A 133 3.75 -10.31 -2.03
C CYS A 133 2.86 -9.18 -2.58
N LEU A 134 2.63 -8.16 -1.75
CA LEU A 134 1.81 -6.96 -1.98
C LEU A 134 0.33 -7.07 -1.58
N HIS A 135 0.01 -6.37 -0.49
CA HIS A 135 -1.33 -6.15 0.03
C HIS A 135 -1.58 -4.63 0.11
N ALA A 136 -2.48 -4.11 -0.72
CA ALA A 136 -2.91 -2.72 -0.62
C ALA A 136 -4.20 -2.63 0.21
N LYS A 137 -4.13 -2.00 1.39
CA LYS A 137 -5.30 -1.61 2.18
C LYS A 137 -5.61 -0.15 1.88
N MET A 138 -6.85 0.09 1.49
CA MET A 138 -7.36 1.44 1.31
C MET A 138 -8.38 1.70 2.42
N PHE A 139 -8.21 2.78 3.16
CA PHE A 139 -9.20 3.20 4.14
C PHE A 139 -10.25 4.05 3.43
N ALA A 140 -11.52 3.72 3.65
CA ALA A 140 -12.61 4.55 3.13
C ALA A 140 -12.60 5.89 3.88
N PRO A 141 -12.82 7.03 3.20
CA PRO A 141 -12.97 8.32 3.86
C PRO A 141 -14.07 8.28 4.93
N GLU A 142 -13.93 9.05 6.01
CA GLU A 142 -14.86 9.04 7.16
C GLU A 142 -16.34 9.29 6.77
N ASN A 143 -16.57 10.02 5.67
CA ASN A 143 -17.92 10.32 5.14
C ASN A 143 -18.37 9.38 4.01
N MET A 144 -17.75 8.21 3.88
CA MET A 144 -18.02 7.28 2.80
C MET A 144 -18.02 5.84 3.30
N THR A 145 -19.03 5.07 2.92
CA THR A 145 -19.05 3.62 3.20
C THR A 145 -17.98 2.90 2.39
N VAL A 146 -17.43 1.80 2.90
CA VAL A 146 -16.47 0.96 2.17
C VAL A 146 -17.03 0.54 0.81
N LYS A 147 -18.35 0.29 0.71
CA LYS A 147 -19.05 -0.01 -0.55
C LYS A 147 -18.97 1.13 -1.57
N GLN A 148 -19.27 2.36 -1.16
CA GLN A 148 -19.16 3.55 -2.03
C GLN A 148 -17.71 3.80 -2.45
N PHE A 149 -16.77 3.62 -1.53
CA PHE A 149 -15.35 3.77 -1.81
C PHE A 149 -14.85 2.75 -2.84
N LEU A 150 -15.26 1.48 -2.72
CA LEU A 150 -14.92 0.43 -3.69
C LEU A 150 -15.53 0.65 -5.07
N GLN A 151 -16.71 1.30 -5.15
CA GLN A 151 -17.35 1.65 -6.42
C GLN A 151 -16.65 2.78 -7.19
N MET A 152 -15.77 3.54 -6.54
CA MET A 152 -14.98 4.60 -7.18
C MET A 152 -13.71 4.08 -7.87
N ALA A 153 -13.38 2.79 -7.72
CA ALA A 153 -12.25 2.19 -8.40
C ALA A 153 -12.49 2.16 -9.94
N PRO A 154 -11.44 2.29 -10.78
CA PRO A 154 -11.55 2.25 -12.25
C PRO A 154 -12.22 0.98 -12.77
N GLU A 155 -11.96 -0.15 -12.10
CA GLU A 155 -12.72 -1.39 -12.24
C GLU A 155 -13.35 -1.73 -10.89
N PRO A 156 -14.62 -1.36 -10.65
CA PRO A 156 -15.27 -1.66 -9.39
C PRO A 156 -15.45 -3.17 -9.23
N PRO A 157 -15.30 -3.71 -8.01
CA PRO A 157 -15.60 -5.12 -7.75
C PRO A 157 -17.06 -5.42 -8.13
N VAL A 158 -17.29 -6.63 -8.63
CA VAL A 158 -18.65 -7.16 -8.81
C VAL A 158 -19.41 -7.05 -7.48
N ALA A 159 -20.60 -6.43 -7.52
CA ALA A 159 -21.38 -6.07 -6.33
C ALA A 159 -21.55 -7.24 -5.36
N ASP A 160 -21.77 -8.44 -5.89
CA ASP A 160 -21.94 -9.68 -5.15
C ASP A 160 -20.73 -10.07 -4.29
N ALA A 161 -19.51 -9.71 -4.71
CA ALA A 161 -18.29 -9.94 -3.95
C ALA A 161 -18.11 -8.92 -2.81
N VAL A 162 -18.62 -7.69 -3.00
CA VAL A 162 -18.60 -6.65 -1.97
C VAL A 162 -19.59 -6.99 -0.86
N ASP A 163 -20.81 -7.36 -1.22
CA ASP A 163 -21.88 -7.68 -0.26
C ASP A 163 -21.49 -8.89 0.60
N LYS A 164 -20.98 -9.98 -0.01
CA LYS A 164 -20.45 -11.15 0.73
C LYS A 164 -19.28 -10.82 1.66
N SER A 165 -18.47 -9.82 1.34
CA SER A 165 -17.35 -9.41 2.17
C SER A 165 -17.79 -8.52 3.34
N MET A 166 -18.88 -7.76 3.17
CA MET A 166 -19.48 -6.95 4.24
C MET A 166 -20.25 -7.82 5.23
N ASP A 167 -20.99 -8.82 4.75
CA ASP A 167 -21.70 -9.80 5.60
C ASP A 167 -20.76 -10.63 6.49
N PHE A 168 -19.48 -10.74 6.13
CA PHE A 168 -18.46 -11.47 6.89
C PHE A 168 -17.81 -10.63 8.00
N LEU A 169 -18.07 -9.33 8.03
CA LEU A 169 -17.51 -8.36 8.98
C LEU A 169 -18.52 -7.92 10.06
N GLU A 170 -19.79 -8.30 9.92
CA GLU A 170 -20.83 -8.22 10.96
C GLU A 170 -20.89 -9.51 11.80
#